data_AF-M3Z2B4-F1
#
_entry.id   AF-M3Z2B4-F1
#
_cell.length_a   1.000
_cell.length_b   1.000
_cell.length_c   1.000
_cell.angle_alpha   90.00
_cell.angle_beta   90.00
_cell.angle_gamma   90.00
#
_symmetry.space_group_name_H-M   'P 1'
#
loop_
_entity.id
_entity.type
_entity.pdbx_description
1 polymer ?
#
loop_
_entity_poly.entity_id
_entity_poly.type
_entity_poly.pdbx_seq_one_letter_code
_entity_poly.pdbx_strand_id
1 'polypeptide(L)'
;MTDRFITLFFLQHSKRSASDLCGRNDGNLKVIFPDVEMEDVNNSEVRVRAQPGDYVLVKITSTSSQTLKGHVLCRTTLKDSSAYC
;
A
#
# COMPACT_ATOMS: atom_id res chain seq x y z
N MET A 1 -15.10 -7.52 -12.97
CA MET A 1 -14.48 -6.40 -12.22
C MET A 1 -13.17 -6.92 -11.69
N THR A 2 -12.05 -6.56 -12.31
CA THR A 2 -10.72 -7.02 -11.90
C THR A 2 -10.32 -6.29 -10.63
N ASP A 3 -9.99 -7.05 -9.58
CA ASP A 3 -9.33 -6.50 -8.40
C ASP A 3 -8.03 -5.80 -8.85
N ARG A 4 -7.89 -4.50 -8.59
CA ARG A 4 -6.65 -3.77 -8.86
C ARG A 4 -5.76 -3.79 -7.63
N PHE A 5 -4.63 -4.46 -7.73
CA PHE A 5 -3.55 -4.38 -6.76
C PHE A 5 -2.52 -3.37 -7.25
N ILE A 6 -2.00 -2.56 -6.35
CA ILE A 6 -1.04 -1.52 -6.68
C ILE A 6 0.09 -1.56 -5.66
N THR A 7 1.32 -1.57 -6.15
CA THR A 7 2.52 -1.36 -5.34
C THR A 7 2.65 0.11 -5.00
N LEU A 8 2.87 0.40 -3.73
CA LEU A 8 2.98 1.76 -3.22
C LEU A 8 4.29 1.92 -2.47
N PHE A 9 4.98 3.02 -2.77
CA PHE A 9 6.02 3.52 -1.89
C PHE A 9 5.35 4.26 -0.73
N PHE A 10 5.46 3.72 0.47
CA PHE A 10 4.95 4.37 1.68
C PHE A 10 5.84 5.56 2.05
N LEU A 11 5.20 6.72 2.27
CA LEU A 11 5.89 7.98 2.55
C LEU A 11 5.74 8.39 4.01
N GLN A 12 4.49 8.46 4.50
CA GLN A 12 4.19 9.02 5.82
C GLN A 12 2.73 8.79 6.25
N HIS A 13 2.46 9.03 7.53
CA HIS A 13 1.11 9.16 8.07
C HIS A 13 0.27 10.20 7.29
N SER A 14 -1.02 9.92 7.16
CA SER A 14 -1.97 10.81 6.51
C SER A 14 -2.18 12.07 7.35
N LYS A 15 -2.00 13.25 6.73
CA LYS A 15 -2.24 14.54 7.40
C LYS A 15 -3.69 14.74 7.88
N ARG A 16 -4.64 13.94 7.40
CA ARG A 16 -6.07 14.07 7.69
C ARG A 16 -6.58 13.05 8.71
N SER A 17 -5.77 12.04 9.05
CA SER A 17 -6.17 10.94 9.91
C SER A 17 -4.95 10.25 10.47
N ALA A 18 -4.84 10.18 11.80
CA ALA A 18 -3.73 9.53 12.47
C ALA A 18 -3.74 8.00 12.29
N SER A 19 -4.89 7.41 11.94
CA SER A 19 -5.05 5.97 11.71
C SER A 19 -4.80 5.54 10.27
N ASP A 20 -4.53 6.49 9.37
CA ASP A 20 -4.29 6.21 7.96
C ASP A 20 -2.86 6.56 7.57
N LEU A 21 -2.31 5.76 6.67
CA LEU A 21 -1.04 5.95 6.01
C LEU A 21 -1.25 6.49 4.59
N CYS A 22 -0.23 7.13 4.04
CA CYS A 22 -0.25 7.53 2.64
C CYS A 22 1.06 7.25 1.91
N GLY A 23 0.90 6.82 0.66
CA GLY A 23 1.99 6.50 -0.27
C GLY A 23 1.66 6.92 -1.70
N ARG A 24 2.55 6.57 -2.62
CA ARG A 24 2.44 6.84 -4.05
C ARG A 24 2.62 5.56 -4.87
N ASN A 25 1.86 5.42 -5.94
CA ASN A 25 2.09 4.38 -6.94
C ASN A 25 2.98 4.86 -8.08
N ASP A 26 3.26 3.99 -9.06
CA ASP A 26 4.07 4.29 -10.24
C ASP A 26 3.50 5.41 -11.12
N GLY A 27 2.17 5.58 -11.11
CA GLY A 27 1.49 6.72 -11.75
C GLY A 27 1.53 8.02 -10.93
N ASN A 28 2.31 8.05 -9.85
CA ASN A 28 2.40 9.14 -8.88
C ASN A 28 1.05 9.51 -8.22
N LEU A 29 0.06 8.62 -8.25
CA LEU A 29 -1.23 8.82 -7.60
C LEU A 29 -1.09 8.60 -6.10
N LYS A 30 -1.71 9.48 -5.32
CA LYS A 30 -1.77 9.34 -3.86
C LYS A 30 -2.72 8.20 -3.50
N VAL A 31 -2.24 7.30 -2.65
CA VAL A 31 -3.05 6.21 -2.09
C VAL A 31 -3.07 6.31 -0.58
N ILE A 32 -4.26 6.12 -0.01
CA ILE A 32 -4.52 6.15 1.44
C ILE A 32 -5.01 4.77 1.86
N PHE A 33 -4.43 4.24 2.94
CA PHE A 33 -4.75 2.92 3.48
C PHE A 33 -4.55 2.95 5.00
N PRO A 34 -5.17 2.04 5.78
CA PRO A 34 -5.08 2.08 7.23
C PRO A 34 -3.68 1.69 7.75
N ASP A 35 -3.25 2.26 8.86
CA ASP A 35 -2.05 1.84 9.61
C ASP A 35 -2.35 0.56 10.40
N VAL A 36 -2.18 -0.58 9.75
CA VAL A 36 -2.39 -1.91 10.34
C VAL A 36 -1.20 -2.81 10.07
N GLU A 37 -1.10 -3.87 10.85
CA GLU A 37 -0.14 -4.94 10.60
C GLU A 37 -0.49 -5.72 9.33
N MET A 38 0.54 -6.07 8.58
CA MET A 38 0.48 -6.81 7.33
C MET A 38 1.57 -7.87 7.30
N GLU A 39 1.48 -8.81 6.37
CA GLU A 39 2.51 -9.84 6.21
C GLU A 39 3.72 -9.28 5.46
N ASP A 40 4.88 -9.91 5.60
CA ASP A 40 6.02 -9.67 4.71
C ASP A 40 6.00 -10.69 3.56
N VAL A 41 6.18 -10.25 2.31
CA VAL A 41 6.22 -11.15 1.15
C VAL A 41 7.31 -12.23 1.26
N ASN A 42 8.40 -11.93 1.97
CA ASN A 42 9.50 -12.86 2.19
C ASN A 42 9.27 -13.76 3.41
N ASN A 43 8.36 -13.38 4.31
CA ASN A 43 8.04 -14.16 5.51
C ASN A 43 6.62 -13.86 6.01
N SER A 44 5.66 -14.70 5.59
CA SER A 44 4.25 -14.60 5.97
C SER A 44 3.98 -14.84 7.46
N GLU A 45 4.92 -15.41 8.20
CA GLU A 45 4.81 -15.60 9.66
C GLU A 45 5.10 -14.32 10.44
N VAL A 46 5.71 -13.32 9.78
CA VAL A 46 6.04 -12.04 10.39
C VAL A 46 4.95 -11.02 10.07
N ARG A 47 4.38 -10.43 11.13
CA ARG A 47 3.49 -9.27 11.06
C ARG A 47 4.34 -8.00 11.19
N VAL A 48 4.29 -7.13 10.18
CA VAL A 48 5.03 -5.87 10.14
C VAL A 48 4.07 -4.69 9.93
N ARG A 49 4.47 -3.51 10.41
CA ARG A 49 3.82 -2.24 10.06
C ARG A 49 4.65 -1.50 9.01
N ALA A 50 3.98 -0.78 8.11
CA ALA A 50 4.66 -0.03 7.06
C ALA A 50 5.54 1.08 7.66
N GLN A 51 6.81 1.13 7.25
CA GLN A 51 7.77 2.16 7.62
C GLN A 51 8.10 3.05 6.42
N PRO A 52 8.28 4.38 6.60
CA PRO A 52 8.61 5.27 5.48
C PRO A 52 9.78 4.71 4.67
N GLY A 53 9.59 4.52 3.37
CA GLY A 53 10.56 3.83 2.52
C GLY A 53 10.12 2.43 2.04
N ASP A 54 9.17 1.81 2.74
CA ASP A 54 8.68 0.47 2.40
C ASP A 54 7.86 0.49 1.10
N TYR A 55 7.96 -0.60 0.34
CA TYR A 55 6.99 -0.91 -0.70
C TYR A 55 5.90 -1.79 -0.12
N VAL A 56 4.64 -1.48 -0.39
CA VAL A 56 3.49 -2.24 0.10
C VAL A 56 2.53 -2.55 -1.03
N LEU A 57 1.90 -3.72 -0.96
CA LEU A 57 0.84 -4.11 -1.88
C LEU A 57 -0.51 -3.69 -1.29
N VAL A 58 -1.28 -2.90 -2.04
CA VAL A 58 -2.61 -2.44 -1.62
C VAL A 58 -3.66 -2.84 -2.65
N LYS A 59 -4.74 -3.43 -2.15
CA LYS A 59 -5.96 -3.69 -2.91
C LYS A 59 -6.83 -2.44 -2.93
N ILE A 60 -7.04 -1.86 -4.11
CA ILE A 60 -7.85 -0.64 -4.25
C ILE A 60 -9.33 -0.98 -4.09
N THR A 61 -10.01 -0.30 -3.17
CA THR A 61 -11.44 -0.45 -2.90
C THR A 61 -12.26 0.75 -3.37
N SER A 62 -11.63 1.92 -3.51
CA SER A 62 -12.30 3.13 -3.97
C SER A 62 -11.33 4.04 -4.71
N THR A 63 -11.84 4.71 -5.73
CA THR A 63 -11.11 5.66 -6.56
C THR A 63 -11.88 6.97 -6.62
N SER A 64 -11.16 8.08 -6.45
CA SER A 64 -11.65 9.43 -6.71
C SER A 64 -10.71 10.14 -7.69
N SER A 65 -11.07 11.32 -8.17
CA SER A 65 -10.25 12.08 -9.13
C SER A 65 -8.86 12.46 -8.62
N GLN A 66 -8.61 12.40 -7.31
CA GLN A 66 -7.36 12.88 -6.70
C GLN A 66 -6.64 11.82 -5.86
N THR A 67 -7.35 10.80 -5.39
CA THR A 67 -6.81 9.78 -4.49
C THR A 67 -7.44 8.43 -4.71
N LEU A 68 -6.63 7.39 -4.49
CA LEU A 68 -7.10 6.03 -4.33
C LEU A 68 -7.19 5.69 -2.84
N LYS A 69 -8.09 4.78 -2.50
CA LYS A 69 -8.18 4.17 -1.18
C LYS A 69 -8.17 2.66 -1.30
N GLY A 70 -7.57 1.99 -0.33
CA GLY A 70 -7.48 0.54 -0.35
C GLY A 70 -7.09 -0.07 0.98
N HIS A 71 -7.04 -1.40 0.98
CA HIS A 71 -6.53 -2.19 2.10
C HIS A 71 -5.14 -2.72 1.78
N VAL A 72 -4.26 -2.63 2.76
CA VAL A 72 -2.92 -3.20 2.67
C VAL A 72 -2.98 -4.72 2.80
N LEU A 73 -2.15 -5.41 2.01
CA LEU A 73 -2.05 -6.87 1.99
C LEU A 73 -0.72 -7.32 2.61
N CYS A 74 0.39 -6.86 2.05
CA CYS A 74 1.73 -7.23 2.50
C CYS A 74 2.76 -6.15 2.19
N ARG A 75 3.87 -6.17 2.93
CA ARG A 75 5.11 -5.48 2.55
C ARG A 75 5.77 -6.27 1.43
N THR A 76 6.22 -5.56 0.41
CA THR A 76 6.83 -6.13 -0.78
C THR A 76 8.14 -5.41 -1.12
N THR A 77 8.79 -5.82 -2.19
CA THR A 77 9.94 -5.13 -2.77
C THR A 77 9.64 -4.77 -4.22
N LEU A 78 10.36 -3.81 -4.79
CA LEU A 78 10.26 -3.46 -6.21
C LEU A 78 10.44 -4.65 -7.17
N LYS A 79 11.16 -5.70 -6.76
CA LYS A 79 11.45 -6.86 -7.62
C LYS A 79 10.27 -7.83 -7.73
N ASP A 80 9.39 -7.85 -6.73
CA ASP A 80 8.26 -8.80 -6.64
C ASP A 80 6.92 -8.23 -7.14
N SER A 81 6.88 -6.95 -7.54
CA SER A 81 5.63 -6.31 -7.99
C SER A 81 5.09 -6.86 -9.31
N SER A 82 5.96 -7.39 -10.18
CA SER A 82 5.59 -7.88 -11.52
C SER A 82 4.64 -9.09 -11.51
N ALA A 83 4.51 -9.78 -10.38
CA ALA A 83 3.58 -10.90 -10.23
C ALA A 83 2.10 -10.48 -10.06
N TYR A 84 1.84 -9.19 -9.83
CA TYR A 84 0.51 -8.67 -9.47
C TYR A 84 -0.02 -7.60 -10.45
N CYS A 85 0.68 -7.34 -11.55
CA CYS A 85 0.28 -6.41 -12.61
C CYS A 85 -0.51 -7.08 -13.73
#